data_AF-A0A924IRR9-F1
#
_entry.id   AF-A0A924IRR9-F1
#
_cell.length_a   1.000
_cell.length_b   1.000
_cell.length_c   1.000
_cell.angle_alpha   90.00
_cell.angle_beta   90.00
_cell.angle_gamma   90.00
#
_symmetry.space_group_name_H-M   'P 1'
#
loop_
_entity.id
_entity.type
_entity.pdbx_description
1 polymer ?
#
loop_
_entity_poly.entity_id
_entity_poly.type
_entity_poly.pdbx_seq_one_letter_code
_entity_poly.pdbx_strand_id
1 'polypeptide(L)'
;MVVLDLLWLRVIAVQWYIDGMGALLTNSPNFAAAAAFYGLYPLGIVIFAVAPSQHSSVLKVAAMGALFGFFAYATYDLTALAVIKNWPVVLTFVDLAWGVVVSGLSAAAGKLAMDVFRTSRA
;
A
#
# COMPACT_ATOMS: atom_id res chain seq x y z
N MET A 1 2.38 6.63 2.90
CA MET A 1 2.39 5.73 1.74
C MET A 1 3.58 5.99 0.85
N VAL A 2 3.60 7.04 0.00
CA VAL A 2 4.70 7.31 -0.96
C VAL A 2 6.10 7.22 -0.37
N VAL A 3 6.38 7.89 0.75
CA VAL A 3 7.71 7.86 1.39
C VAL A 3 8.07 6.46 1.90
N LEU A 4 7.11 5.75 2.49
CA LEU A 4 7.31 4.39 3.00
C LEU A 4 7.60 3.42 1.84
N ASP A 5 6.89 3.57 0.72
CA ASP A 5 7.09 2.77 -0.48
C ASP A 5 8.44 3.04 -1.15
N LEU A 6 8.87 4.29 -1.22
CA LEU A 6 10.20 4.62 -1.73
C LEU A 6 11.30 3.98 -0.88
N LEU A 7 11.12 3.88 0.44
CA LEU A 7 12.05 3.17 1.33
C LEU A 7 11.99 1.65 1.09
N TRP A 8 10.80 1.08 0.97
CA TRP A 8 10.58 -0.33 0.70
C TRP A 8 11.26 -0.78 -0.60
N LEU A 9 11.00 -0.04 -1.69
CA LEU A 9 11.57 -0.29 -3.00
C LEU A 9 13.09 -0.18 -2.98
N ARG A 10 13.67 0.75 -2.22
CA ARG A 10 15.12 0.96 -2.23
C ARG A 10 15.92 -0.03 -1.39
N VAL A 11 15.31 -0.62 -0.35
CA VAL A 11 16.04 -1.36 0.69
C VAL A 11 15.71 -2.85 0.68
N ILE A 12 14.44 -3.22 0.45
CA ILE A 12 13.97 -4.59 0.72
C ILE A 12 13.47 -5.27 -0.56
N ALA A 13 12.65 -4.60 -1.37
CA ALA A 13 11.99 -5.24 -2.51
C ALA A 13 12.93 -5.58 -3.67
N VAL A 14 13.97 -4.76 -3.91
CA VAL A 14 14.81 -4.84 -5.12
C VAL A 14 15.48 -6.20 -5.29
N GLN A 15 16.02 -6.80 -4.22
CA GLN A 15 16.72 -8.08 -4.35
C GLN A 15 15.75 -9.22 -4.71
N TRP A 16 14.58 -9.26 -4.06
CA TRP A 16 13.57 -10.31 -4.30
C TRP A 16 12.88 -10.16 -5.67
N TYR A 17 12.60 -8.92 -6.08
CA TYR A 17 12.04 -8.62 -7.40
C TYR A 17 13.04 -8.95 -8.52
N ILE A 18 14.31 -8.61 -8.38
CA ILE A 18 15.34 -8.91 -9.39
C ILE A 18 15.60 -10.41 -9.48
N ASP A 19 15.78 -11.08 -8.33
CA ASP A 19 16.12 -12.50 -8.31
C ASP A 19 14.93 -13.39 -8.72
N GLY A 20 13.70 -12.98 -8.38
CA GLY A 20 12.49 -13.75 -8.68
C GLY A 20 11.78 -13.38 -10.00
N MET A 21 11.93 -12.13 -10.47
CA MET A 21 11.16 -11.60 -11.60
C MET A 21 12.01 -10.87 -12.64
N GLY A 22 13.34 -10.97 -12.59
CA GLY A 22 14.24 -10.28 -13.52
C GLY A 22 13.89 -10.45 -15.01
N ALA A 23 13.39 -11.63 -15.40
CA ALA A 23 12.94 -11.90 -16.78
C ALA A 23 11.61 -11.21 -17.16
N LEU A 24 10.81 -10.78 -16.18
CA LEU A 24 9.54 -10.08 -16.33
C LEU A 24 9.68 -8.55 -16.21
N LEU A 25 10.80 -8.07 -15.65
CA LEU A 25 11.04 -6.65 -15.45
C LEU A 25 11.32 -5.95 -16.80
N THR A 26 10.66 -4.82 -17.01
CA THR A 26 10.91 -3.97 -18.17
C THR A 26 12.11 -3.04 -17.94
N ASN A 27 12.87 -2.77 -19.00
CA ASN A 27 13.94 -1.77 -18.99
C ASN A 27 13.40 -0.32 -19.01
N SER A 28 12.12 -0.13 -19.33
CA SER A 28 11.48 1.18 -19.44
C SER A 28 10.21 1.23 -18.57
N PRO A 29 10.30 1.73 -17.32
CA PRO A 29 9.15 1.84 -16.43
C PRO A 29 8.04 2.71 -17.02
N ASN A 30 6.78 2.30 -16.83
CA ASN A 30 5.63 3.11 -17.22
C ASN A 30 5.30 4.13 -16.11
N PHE A 31 5.80 5.36 -16.26
CA PHE A 31 5.59 6.43 -15.29
C PHE A 31 4.12 6.89 -15.18
N ALA A 32 3.33 6.77 -16.25
CA ALA A 32 1.92 7.14 -16.19
C ALA A 32 1.12 6.20 -15.29
N ALA A 33 1.37 4.89 -15.40
CA ALA A 33 0.78 3.90 -14.51
C ALA A 33 1.22 4.09 -13.05
N ALA A 34 2.51 4.39 -12.83
CA ALA A 34 3.04 4.68 -11.49
C ALA A 34 2.38 5.93 -10.87
N ALA A 35 2.25 7.02 -11.64
CA ALA A 35 1.59 8.24 -11.18
C ALA A 35 0.11 7.99 -10.84
N ALA A 36 -0.59 7.21 -11.67
CA ALA A 36 -1.98 6.82 -11.41
C ALA A 36 -2.10 6.02 -10.11
N PHE A 37 -1.22 5.03 -9.88
CA PHE A 37 -1.20 4.27 -8.63
C PHE A 37 -0.98 5.17 -7.41
N TYR A 38 0.05 6.02 -7.45
CA TYR A 38 0.37 6.90 -6.33
C TYR A 38 -0.67 8.01 -6.07
N GLY A 39 -1.54 8.29 -7.04
CA GLY A 39 -2.73 9.13 -6.83
C GLY A 39 -3.92 8.35 -6.27
N LEU A 40 -4.27 7.23 -6.92
CA LEU A 40 -5.50 6.48 -6.63
C LEU A 40 -5.43 5.68 -5.33
N TYR A 41 -4.28 5.07 -5.04
CA TYR A 41 -4.16 4.19 -3.88
C TYR A 41 -4.30 4.93 -2.54
N PRO A 42 -3.56 6.04 -2.30
CA PRO A 42 -3.78 6.84 -1.09
C PRO A 42 -5.18 7.45 -1.04
N LEU A 43 -5.75 7.84 -2.18
CA LEU A 43 -7.13 8.33 -2.26
C LEU A 43 -8.13 7.27 -1.77
N GLY A 44 -7.95 6.00 -2.15
CA GLY A 44 -8.73 4.88 -1.63
C GLY A 44 -8.64 4.76 -0.10
N ILE A 45 -7.43 4.82 0.47
CA ILE A 45 -7.24 4.82 1.93
C ILE A 45 -8.01 5.98 2.58
N VAL A 46 -7.95 7.17 1.98
CA VAL A 46 -8.69 8.34 2.50
C VAL A 46 -10.20 8.08 2.45
N ILE A 47 -10.74 7.63 1.32
CA ILE A 47 -12.18 7.42 1.14
C ILE A 47 -12.71 6.34 2.09
N PHE A 48 -12.02 5.21 2.21
CA PHE A 48 -12.55 4.04 2.91
C PHE A 48 -12.16 3.98 4.39
N ALA A 49 -11.00 4.51 4.79
CA ALA A 49 -10.54 4.43 6.18
C ALA A 49 -10.60 5.78 6.91
N VAL A 50 -10.15 6.86 6.29
CA VAL A 50 -9.92 8.14 7.00
C VAL A 50 -11.15 9.05 7.00
N ALA A 51 -11.75 9.34 5.85
CA ALA A 51 -12.89 10.24 5.70
C ALA A 51 -14.11 9.86 6.60
N PRO A 52 -14.54 8.59 6.71
CA PRO A 52 -15.69 8.22 7.53
C PRO A 52 -15.37 8.12 9.04
N SER A 53 -14.16 8.47 9.47
CA SER A 53 -13.64 8.13 10.80
C SER A 53 -13.88 9.16 11.91
N GLN A 54 -14.77 10.12 11.69
CA GLN A 54 -14.97 11.28 12.58
C GLN A 54 -15.04 10.94 14.08
N HIS A 55 -15.72 9.85 14.45
CA HIS A 55 -15.88 9.41 15.84
C HIS A 55 -15.11 8.11 16.16
N SER A 56 -14.21 7.67 15.27
CA SER A 56 -13.44 6.45 15.43
C SER A 56 -12.07 6.70 16.05
N SER A 57 -11.58 5.73 16.83
CA SER A 57 -10.21 5.76 17.35
C SER A 57 -9.18 5.57 16.23
N VAL A 58 -7.96 6.08 16.43
CA VAL A 58 -6.84 5.90 15.48
C VAL A 58 -6.60 4.42 15.19
N LEU A 59 -6.67 3.56 16.21
CA LEU A 59 -6.50 2.11 16.05
C LEU A 59 -7.54 1.50 15.10
N LYS A 60 -8.81 1.91 15.20
CA LYS A 60 -9.85 1.43 14.29
C LYS A 60 -9.59 1.88 12.85
N VAL A 61 -9.15 3.13 12.66
CA VAL A 61 -8.80 3.65 11.32
C VAL A 61 -7.59 2.92 10.74
N ALA A 62 -6.57 2.67 11.56
CA ALA A 62 -5.40 1.89 11.18
C ALA A 62 -5.80 0.46 10.75
N ALA A 63 -6.70 -0.19 11.49
CA ALA A 63 -7.21 -1.52 11.13
C ALA A 63 -7.99 -1.51 9.81
N MET A 64 -8.82 -0.48 9.55
CA MET A 64 -9.52 -0.34 8.27
C MET A 64 -8.56 -0.09 7.11
N GLY A 65 -7.54 0.75 7.32
CA GLY A 65 -6.46 0.95 6.35
C GLY A 65 -5.68 -0.33 6.06
N ALA A 66 -5.37 -1.10 7.10
CA ALA A 66 -4.69 -2.39 6.99
C ALA A 66 -5.51 -3.41 6.21
N LEU A 67 -6.83 -3.51 6.45
CA LEU A 67 -7.72 -4.39 5.69
C LEU A 67 -7.84 -3.94 4.22
N PHE A 68 -7.98 -2.65 3.96
CA PHE A 68 -7.95 -2.12 2.59
C PHE A 68 -6.64 -2.52 1.88
N GLY A 69 -5.52 -2.35 2.58
CA GLY A 69 -4.20 -2.74 2.09
C GLY A 69 -4.09 -4.22 1.77
N PHE A 70 -4.52 -5.07 2.71
CA PHE A 70 -4.58 -6.51 2.54
C PHE A 70 -5.33 -6.91 1.27
N PHE A 71 -6.56 -6.43 1.09
CA PHE A 71 -7.37 -6.83 -0.08
C PHE A 71 -6.79 -6.33 -1.39
N ALA A 72 -6.26 -5.10 -1.43
CA ALA A 72 -5.67 -4.56 -2.64
C ALA A 72 -4.41 -5.33 -3.07
N TYR A 73 -3.50 -5.60 -2.14
CA TYR A 73 -2.30 -6.38 -2.41
C TYR A 73 -2.66 -7.84 -2.73
N ALA A 74 -3.59 -8.45 -1.99
CA ALA A 74 -4.08 -9.80 -2.28
C ALA A 74 -4.66 -9.92 -3.69
N THR A 75 -5.42 -8.92 -4.13
CA THR A 75 -5.98 -8.91 -5.49
C THR A 75 -4.88 -8.93 -6.53
N TYR A 76 -3.79 -8.18 -6.35
CA TYR A 76 -2.67 -8.17 -7.28
C TYR A 76 -1.85 -9.46 -7.18
N ASP A 77 -1.32 -9.77 -5.99
CA ASP A 77 -0.33 -10.83 -5.79
C ASP A 77 -0.92 -12.24 -5.97
N LEU A 78 -2.15 -12.48 -5.52
CA LEU A 78 -2.79 -13.80 -5.70
C LEU A 78 -3.20 -14.01 -7.16
N THR A 79 -3.65 -12.96 -7.85
CA THR A 79 -3.91 -13.04 -9.30
C THR A 79 -2.62 -13.29 -10.06
N ALA A 80 -1.55 -12.55 -9.74
CA ALA A 80 -0.24 -12.75 -10.35
C ALA A 80 0.28 -14.18 -10.13
N LEU A 81 0.19 -14.69 -8.90
CA LEU A 81 0.55 -16.07 -8.57
C LEU A 81 -0.27 -17.11 -9.35
N ALA A 82 -1.53 -16.82 -9.66
CA ALA A 82 -2.39 -17.72 -10.43
C ALA A 82 -2.11 -17.73 -11.94
N VAL A 83 -1.65 -16.61 -12.52
CA VAL A 83 -1.58 -16.44 -13.99
C VAL A 83 -0.16 -16.28 -14.54
N ILE A 84 0.81 -15.89 -13.72
CA ILE A 84 2.20 -15.66 -14.15
C ILE A 84 3.04 -16.90 -13.84
N LYS A 85 3.67 -17.45 -14.87
CA LYS A 85 4.57 -18.61 -14.73
C LYS A 85 5.78 -18.24 -13.87
N ASN A 86 6.11 -19.11 -12.92
CA ASN A 86 7.24 -18.97 -11.99
C ASN A 86 7.15 -17.72 -11.08
N TRP A 87 5.94 -17.25 -10.76
CA TRP A 87 5.79 -16.17 -9.79
C TRP A 87 6.31 -16.59 -8.39
N PRO A 88 7.16 -15.78 -7.73
CA PRO A 88 7.74 -16.12 -6.44
C PRO A 88 6.71 -16.06 -5.31
N VAL A 89 6.32 -17.23 -4.77
CA VAL A 89 5.34 -17.35 -3.67
C VAL A 89 5.73 -16.55 -2.43
N VAL A 90 7.03 -16.51 -2.09
CA VAL A 90 7.53 -15.72 -0.95
C VAL A 90 7.23 -14.23 -1.13
N LEU A 91 7.33 -13.73 -2.38
CA LEU A 91 7.06 -12.33 -2.68
C LEU A 91 5.61 -11.97 -2.36
N THR A 92 4.65 -12.82 -2.75
CA THR A 92 3.23 -12.63 -2.44
C THR A 92 2.99 -12.42 -0.94
N PHE A 93 3.57 -13.26 -0.08
CA PHE A 93 3.37 -13.13 1.37
C PHE A 93 4.04 -11.88 1.95
N VAL A 94 5.23 -11.55 1.45
CA VAL A 94 5.96 -10.35 1.88
C VAL A 94 5.22 -9.07 1.45
N ASP A 95 4.76 -9.00 0.20
CA ASP A 95 4.02 -7.85 -0.32
C ASP A 95 2.65 -7.71 0.35
N LEU A 96 1.94 -8.81 0.65
CA LEU A 96 0.73 -8.79 1.48
C LEU A 96 0.98 -8.18 2.87
N ALA A 97 2.03 -8.64 3.56
CA ALA A 97 2.39 -8.13 4.88
C ALA A 97 2.77 -6.65 4.81
N TRP A 98 3.51 -6.24 3.77
CA TRP A 98 3.84 -4.85 3.54
C TRP A 98 2.59 -4.00 3.27
N GLY A 99 1.68 -4.47 2.41
CA GLY A 99 0.42 -3.80 2.09
C GLY A 99 -0.45 -3.52 3.31
N VAL A 100 -0.54 -4.49 4.23
CA VAL A 100 -1.19 -4.34 5.54
C VAL A 100 -0.54 -3.23 6.36
N VAL A 101 0.79 -3.29 6.52
CA VAL A 101 1.55 -2.36 7.36
C VAL A 101 1.50 -0.94 6.80
N VAL A 102 1.86 -0.76 5.53
CA VAL A 102 1.98 0.56 4.90
C VAL A 102 0.63 1.27 4.83
N SER A 103 -0.45 0.54 4.56
CA SER A 103 -1.79 1.11 4.46
C SER A 103 -2.37 1.43 5.83
N GLY A 104 -2.16 0.56 6.82
CA GLY A 104 -2.56 0.82 8.21
C GLY A 104 -1.84 2.04 8.79
N LEU A 105 -0.52 2.15 8.61
CA LEU A 105 0.26 3.30 9.04
C LEU A 105 -0.17 4.59 8.31
N SER A 106 -0.45 4.51 7.01
CA SER A 106 -0.91 5.66 6.22
C SER A 106 -2.29 6.13 6.68
N ALA A 107 -3.21 5.22 6.99
CA ALA A 107 -4.53 5.55 7.52
C ALA A 107 -4.44 6.17 8.92
N ALA A 108 -3.59 5.61 9.79
CA ALA A 108 -3.34 6.16 11.13
C ALA A 108 -2.80 7.60 11.05
N ALA A 109 -1.79 7.83 10.20
CA ALA A 109 -1.24 9.16 9.97
C ALA A 109 -2.30 10.13 9.42
N GLY A 110 -3.13 9.68 8.47
CA GLY A 110 -4.24 10.46 7.95
C GLY A 110 -5.27 10.85 9.02
N LYS A 111 -5.58 9.94 9.95
CA LYS A 111 -6.47 10.23 11.08
C LYS A 111 -5.87 11.26 12.02
N LEU A 112 -4.59 11.10 12.39
CA LEU A 112 -3.90 12.04 13.26
C LEU A 112 -3.85 13.44 12.65
N ALA A 113 -3.55 13.54 11.35
CA ALA A 113 -3.59 14.82 10.64
C ALA A 113 -4.99 15.44 10.68
N MET A 114 -6.04 14.66 10.38
CA MET A 114 -7.43 15.14 10.45
C MET A 114 -7.79 15.67 11.83
N ASP A 115 -7.39 14.98 12.90
CA ASP A 115 -7.69 15.40 14.27
C ASP A 115 -7.00 16.72 14.62
N VAL A 116 -5.71 16.86 14.28
CA VAL A 116 -4.96 18.12 14.48
C VAL A 116 -5.63 19.29 13.77
N PHE A 117 -6.03 19.12 12.50
CA PHE A 117 -6.71 20.18 11.75
C PHE A 117 -8.06 20.57 12.35
N ARG A 118 -8.78 19.63 12.98
CA ARG A 118 -10.07 19.94 13.64
C ARG A 118 -9.86 20.69 14.94
N THR A 119 -8.91 20.28 15.77
CA THR A 119 -8.59 20.97 17.03
C THR A 119 -8.09 22.40 16.78
N SER A 120 -7.37 22.65 15.68
CA SER A 120 -6.91 24.01 15.32
C SER A 120 -8.01 24.97 14.86
N ARG A 121 -9.21 24.47 14.55
CA ARG A 121 -10.36 25.25 14.04
C ARG A 121 -11.51 25.37 15.04
N ALA A 122 -11.40 24.76 16.21
CA ALA A 122 -12.36 24.86 17.31
C ALA A 122 -11.88 25.90 18.33
#